data_AF-A0A3L6DZX5-F1
#
_entry.id   AF-A0A3L6DZX5-F1
#
_cell.length_a   1.000
_cell.length_b   1.000
_cell.length_c   1.000
_cell.angle_alpha   90.00
_cell.angle_beta   90.00
_cell.angle_gamma   90.00
#
_symmetry.space_group_name_H-M   'P 1'
#
loop_
_entity.id
_entity.type
_entity.pdbx_description
1 polymer ?
#
loop_
_entity_poly.entity_id
_entity_poly.type
_entity_poly.pdbx_seq_one_letter_code
_entity_poly.pdbx_strand_id
1 'polypeptide(L)'
;MFCYGATGVGKTYTMLGTMENPRVMVLAINDLFSKVTQKNHSIKLSYLEIYNETGIVAAAGLTQRSVYSTDEVRELLQKGNKNRTIEPTRVNETSSRSHAVLQVVIEYRSLDGVNIKRAGKLSLIDLAGSERALATGQRTKMSIEGANINHSLLALNSCINTLVEGKKHIPYRNSKLTQLLKDSLGGAYNTVMIANISPSNLSFGET
;
A
#
# COMPACT_ATOMS: atom_id res chain seq x y z
N MET A 1 1.28 6.88 4.18
CA MET A 1 1.96 7.31 2.95
C MET A 1 1.56 6.36 1.83
N PHE A 2 1.28 6.89 0.64
CA PHE A 2 1.07 6.07 -0.55
C PHE A 2 1.80 6.64 -1.77
N CYS A 3 2.27 5.74 -2.63
CA CYS A 3 2.92 6.07 -3.90
C CYS A 3 1.96 5.86 -5.06
N TYR A 4 1.83 6.84 -5.95
CA TYR A 4 0.85 6.89 -7.04
C TYR A 4 1.50 7.29 -8.37
N GLY A 5 0.94 6.80 -9.48
CA GLY A 5 1.41 7.08 -10.84
C GLY A 5 1.12 5.93 -11.81
N ALA A 6 1.35 6.16 -13.10
CA ALA A 6 1.17 5.16 -14.16
C ALA A 6 2.12 3.96 -14.00
N THR A 7 1.90 2.86 -14.71
CA THR A 7 2.83 1.72 -14.72
C THR A 7 4.19 2.11 -15.31
N GLY A 8 5.25 1.46 -14.84
CA GLY A 8 6.63 1.77 -15.27
C GLY A 8 7.25 3.04 -14.68
N VAL A 9 6.51 3.95 -14.03
CA VAL A 9 7.06 5.21 -13.45
C VAL A 9 7.90 5.02 -12.18
N GLY A 10 8.14 3.77 -11.76
CA GLY A 10 9.03 3.45 -10.64
C GLY A 10 8.39 3.48 -9.26
N LYS A 11 7.06 3.36 -9.12
CA LYS A 11 6.37 3.34 -7.80
C LYS A 11 6.93 2.28 -6.84
N THR A 12 6.98 1.03 -7.30
CA THR A 12 7.50 -0.10 -6.52
C THR A 12 8.98 0.07 -6.21
N TYR A 13 9.75 0.64 -7.13
CA TYR A 13 11.15 0.98 -6.86
C TYR A 13 11.26 2.04 -5.76
N THR A 14 10.48 3.13 -5.81
CA THR A 14 10.43 4.14 -4.73
C THR A 14 10.03 3.54 -3.39
N MET A 15 9.04 2.64 -3.38
CA MET A 15 8.51 2.10 -2.13
C MET A 15 9.39 1.00 -1.54
N LEU A 16 9.86 0.05 -2.35
CA LEU A 16 10.59 -1.12 -1.87
C LEU A 16 12.08 -1.05 -2.20
N GLY A 17 12.41 -0.68 -3.44
CA GLY A 17 13.79 -0.68 -3.94
C GLY A 17 14.28 -2.05 -4.38
N THR A 18 15.60 -2.26 -4.28
CA THR A 18 16.25 -3.56 -4.48
C THR A 18 16.86 -4.06 -3.18
N MET A 19 17.45 -5.26 -3.23
CA MET A 19 18.19 -5.84 -2.11
C MET A 19 19.41 -5.00 -1.73
N GLU A 20 20.17 -4.51 -2.72
CA GLU A 20 21.34 -3.65 -2.45
C GLU A 20 20.94 -2.20 -2.16
N ASN A 21 19.78 -1.75 -2.65
CA ASN A 21 19.31 -0.38 -2.51
C ASN A 21 17.87 -0.33 -1.98
N PRO A 22 17.67 -0.60 -0.68
CA PRO A 22 16.36 -0.54 -0.04
C PRO A 22 15.81 0.89 -0.02
N ARG A 23 14.50 1.04 -0.21
CA ARG A 23 13.84 2.35 -0.23
C ARG A 23 12.81 2.50 0.90
N VAL A 24 11.76 3.30 0.66
CA VAL A 24 10.92 3.89 1.71
C VAL A 24 10.43 2.88 2.75
N MET A 25 9.90 1.71 2.35
CA MET A 25 9.37 0.71 3.27
C MET A 25 10.44 0.19 4.23
N VAL A 26 11.56 -0.28 3.69
CA VAL A 26 12.64 -0.86 4.50
C VAL A 26 13.32 0.22 5.34
N LEU A 27 13.60 1.39 4.77
CA LEU A 27 14.24 2.49 5.48
C LEU A 27 13.35 3.05 6.60
N ALA A 28 12.05 3.20 6.36
CA ALA A 28 11.11 3.66 7.37
C ALA A 28 10.97 2.67 8.53
N ILE A 29 11.01 1.36 8.25
CA ILE A 29 11.02 0.34 9.30
C ILE A 29 12.31 0.39 10.11
N ASN A 30 13.46 0.51 9.45
CA ASN A 30 14.75 0.61 10.15
C ASN A 30 14.77 1.83 11.07
N ASP A 31 14.35 2.98 10.56
CA ASP A 31 14.21 4.21 11.34
C ASP A 31 13.22 4.03 12.50
N LEU A 32 12.07 3.39 12.26
CA LEU A 32 11.07 3.09 13.28
C LEU A 32 11.67 2.25 14.43
N PHE A 33 12.33 1.13 14.12
CA PHE A 33 12.96 0.29 15.14
C PHE A 33 14.07 1.01 15.90
N SER A 34 14.84 1.89 15.24
CA SER A 34 15.87 2.70 15.90
C SER A 34 15.30 3.70 16.90
N LYS A 35 14.07 4.18 16.67
CA LYS A 35 13.39 5.18 17.51
C LYS A 35 12.53 4.57 18.61
N VAL A 36 12.16 3.29 18.50
CA VAL A 36 11.40 2.58 19.54
C VAL A 36 12.35 2.17 20.66
N THR A 37 12.54 3.07 21.64
CA THR A 37 13.46 2.87 22.77
C THR A 37 12.75 2.54 24.08
N GLN A 38 11.46 2.86 24.21
CA GLN A 38 10.72 2.63 25.44
C GLN A 38 10.46 1.13 25.64
N LYS A 39 10.62 0.64 26.87
CA LYS A 39 10.27 -0.74 27.23
C LYS A 39 8.75 -0.94 27.19
N ASN A 40 8.30 -2.20 27.16
CA ASN A 40 6.89 -2.62 27.13
C ASN A 40 6.11 -2.15 25.89
N HIS A 41 6.69 -2.35 24.71
CA HIS A 41 6.00 -2.17 23.44
C HIS A 41 5.81 -3.51 22.72
N SER A 42 4.84 -3.56 21.82
CA SER A 42 4.71 -4.62 20.83
C SER A 42 4.59 -4.02 19.44
N ILE A 43 5.39 -4.51 18.49
CA ILE A 43 5.34 -4.13 17.08
C ILE A 43 4.66 -5.26 16.31
N LYS A 44 3.57 -4.91 15.62
CA LYS A 44 2.78 -5.81 14.80
C LYS A 44 2.88 -5.36 13.35
N LEU A 45 3.20 -6.28 12.45
CA LEU A 45 3.34 -6.03 11.03
C LEU A 45 2.34 -6.84 10.21
N SER A 46 1.77 -6.20 9.19
CA SER A 46 0.91 -6.83 8.19
C SER A 46 1.36 -6.39 6.81
N TYR A 47 1.52 -7.35 5.89
CA TYR A 47 1.79 -7.08 4.48
C TYR A 47 0.69 -7.68 3.63
N LEU A 48 -0.13 -6.79 3.07
CA LEU A 48 -1.40 -7.09 2.44
C LEU A 48 -1.33 -6.77 0.96
N GLU A 49 -1.96 -7.59 0.14
CA GLU A 49 -2.19 -7.37 -1.27
C GLU A 49 -3.69 -7.22 -1.53
N ILE A 50 -4.04 -6.15 -2.23
CA ILE A 50 -5.40 -5.92 -2.72
C ILE A 50 -5.37 -6.15 -4.22
N TYR A 51 -5.89 -7.30 -4.64
CA TYR A 51 -6.00 -7.69 -6.04
C TYR A 51 -7.47 -7.80 -6.44
N ASN A 52 -7.81 -7.15 -7.55
CA ASN A 52 -9.10 -7.30 -8.25
C ASN A 52 -10.36 -7.05 -7.40
N GLU A 53 -10.28 -6.28 -6.30
CA GLU A 53 -11.35 -6.11 -5.28
C GLU A 53 -11.89 -7.44 -4.66
N THR A 54 -11.30 -8.58 -5.03
CA THR A 54 -11.74 -9.93 -4.62
C THR A 54 -11.44 -10.23 -3.15
N GLY A 55 -10.59 -9.43 -2.50
CA GLY A 55 -10.29 -9.53 -1.09
C GLY A 55 -9.03 -8.77 -0.71
N ILE A 56 -8.81 -8.66 0.60
CA ILE A 56 -7.49 -8.32 1.14
C ILE A 56 -6.81 -9.65 1.41
N VAL A 57 -5.86 -10.02 0.57
CA VAL A 57 -5.08 -11.25 0.72
C VAL A 57 -3.81 -10.90 1.46
N ALA A 58 -3.46 -11.66 2.49
CA ALA A 58 -2.17 -11.49 3.13
C ALA A 58 -1.07 -12.00 2.19
N ALA A 59 -0.37 -11.09 1.51
CA ALA A 59 0.65 -11.44 0.50
C ALA A 59 1.80 -12.29 1.08
N ALA A 60 2.06 -12.19 2.39
CA ALA A 60 3.03 -13.02 3.10
C ALA A 60 2.38 -14.16 3.94
N GLY A 61 1.07 -14.40 3.82
CA GLY A 61 0.31 -15.26 4.75
C GLY A 61 0.14 -14.67 6.15
N LEU A 62 0.39 -13.36 6.30
CA LEU A 62 0.39 -12.64 7.57
C LEU A 62 -0.81 -11.70 7.67
N THR A 63 -1.82 -12.08 8.45
CA THR A 63 -2.89 -11.14 8.82
C THR A 63 -2.34 -10.07 9.76
N GLN A 64 -1.51 -10.48 10.73
CA GLN A 64 -0.76 -9.62 11.64
C GLN A 64 0.29 -10.47 12.39
N ARG A 65 1.59 -10.13 12.34
CA ARG A 65 2.67 -10.85 13.02
C ARG A 65 3.47 -9.94 13.94
N SER A 66 3.75 -10.38 15.15
CA SER A 66 4.69 -9.70 16.04
C SER A 66 6.10 -9.84 15.47
N VAL A 67 6.81 -8.72 15.38
CA VAL A 67 8.17 -8.65 14.84
C VAL A 67 9.10 -8.02 15.86
N TYR A 68 10.33 -8.52 15.94
CA TYR A 68 11.29 -8.12 16.99
C TYR A 68 12.59 -7.55 16.45
N SER A 69 12.83 -7.63 15.15
CA SER A 69 14.00 -7.04 14.50
C SER A 69 13.69 -6.52 13.10
N THR A 70 14.53 -5.59 12.64
CA THR A 70 14.50 -5.08 11.27
C THR A 70 14.76 -6.18 10.24
N ASP A 71 15.61 -7.15 10.56
CA ASP A 71 15.92 -8.28 9.68
C ASP A 71 14.72 -9.18 9.43
N GLU A 72 13.96 -9.49 10.49
CA GLU A 72 12.72 -10.26 10.38
C GLU A 72 11.73 -9.54 9.46
N VAL A 73 11.58 -8.22 9.63
CA VAL A 73 10.69 -7.43 8.77
C VAL A 73 11.16 -7.42 7.32
N ARG A 74 12.46 -7.26 7.09
CA ARG A 74 13.05 -7.22 5.75
C ARG A 74 12.80 -8.54 5.00
N GLU A 75 12.98 -9.67 5.68
CA GLU A 75 12.70 -10.99 5.12
C GLU A 75 11.20 -11.17 4.79
N LEU A 76 10.31 -10.73 5.69
CA LEU A 76 8.86 -10.79 5.46
C LEU A 76 8.42 -9.95 4.28
N LEU A 77 8.98 -8.74 4.13
CA LEU A 77 8.73 -7.87 3.00
C LEU A 77 9.18 -8.49 1.68
N GLN A 78 10.37 -9.09 1.66
CA GLN A 78 10.89 -9.77 0.47
C GLN A 78 10.02 -10.96 0.10
N LYS A 79 9.64 -11.80 1.07
CA LYS A 79 8.76 -12.93 0.85
C LYS A 79 7.39 -12.49 0.33
N GLY A 80 6.80 -11.48 0.96
CA GLY A 80 5.51 -10.94 0.55
C GLY A 80 5.55 -10.35 -0.87
N ASN A 81 6.61 -9.60 -1.20
CA ASN A 81 6.76 -9.05 -2.54
C ASN A 81 7.04 -10.13 -3.59
N LYS A 82 7.83 -11.15 -3.25
CA LYS A 82 8.07 -12.30 -4.12
C LYS A 82 6.76 -13.03 -4.44
N ASN A 83 5.91 -13.26 -3.44
CA ASN A 83 4.59 -13.85 -3.64
C ASN A 83 3.70 -12.96 -4.52
N ARG A 84 3.70 -11.64 -4.27
CA ARG A 84 3.01 -10.65 -5.13
C ARG A 84 3.46 -10.73 -6.59
N THR A 85 4.70 -11.13 -6.89
CA THR A 85 5.24 -11.19 -8.26
C THR A 85 5.09 -12.54 -8.99
N ILE A 86 4.70 -13.63 -8.32
CA ILE A 86 4.77 -15.00 -8.87
C ILE A 86 3.44 -15.54 -9.42
N GLU A 87 2.31 -14.85 -9.26
CA GLU A 87 1.03 -15.35 -9.81
C GLU A 87 1.08 -15.54 -11.34
N PRO A 88 0.51 -16.65 -11.87
CA PRO A 88 0.72 -17.10 -13.23
C PRO A 88 -0.19 -16.33 -14.21
N THR A 89 0.16 -15.08 -14.49
CA THR A 89 -0.21 -14.44 -15.75
C THR A 89 1.04 -13.94 -16.44
N ARG A 90 1.16 -14.29 -17.73
CA ARG A 90 2.34 -14.13 -18.59
C ARG A 90 3.04 -12.77 -18.43
N VAL A 91 4.36 -12.83 -18.24
CA VAL A 91 5.37 -11.78 -18.52
C VAL A 91 5.15 -10.44 -17.80
N ASN A 92 5.87 -10.26 -16.69
CA ASN A 92 6.43 -9.02 -16.14
C ASN A 92 5.53 -7.77 -15.99
N GLU A 93 4.65 -7.73 -14.97
CA GLU A 93 4.50 -6.56 -14.05
C GLU A 93 3.33 -6.75 -13.07
N THR A 94 3.36 -7.75 -12.17
CA THR A 94 2.27 -7.90 -11.19
C THR A 94 2.13 -6.69 -10.24
N SER A 95 3.20 -5.92 -10.03
CA SER A 95 3.15 -4.64 -9.30
C SER A 95 2.27 -3.57 -9.96
N SER A 96 2.01 -3.67 -11.27
CA SER A 96 1.06 -2.79 -11.97
C SER A 96 -0.40 -3.13 -11.64
N ARG A 97 -0.68 -4.34 -11.13
CA ARG A 97 -2.03 -4.90 -11.09
C ARG A 97 -2.62 -5.15 -9.71
N SER A 98 -1.83 -4.99 -8.66
CA SER A 98 -2.30 -5.08 -7.28
C SER A 98 -1.73 -3.96 -6.43
N HIS A 99 -2.45 -3.57 -5.37
CA HIS A 99 -1.91 -2.64 -4.37
C HIS A 99 -1.20 -3.44 -3.28
N ALA A 100 0.03 -3.04 -2.94
CA ALA A 100 0.70 -3.56 -1.76
C ALA A 100 0.57 -2.58 -0.60
N VAL A 101 0.18 -3.10 0.55
CA VAL A 101 -0.04 -2.33 1.78
C VAL A 101 0.77 -2.96 2.90
N LEU A 102 1.82 -2.26 3.31
CA LEU A 102 2.53 -2.54 4.54
C LEU A 102 1.91 -1.71 5.67
N GLN A 103 1.48 -2.38 6.73
CA GLN A 103 1.05 -1.74 7.97
C GLN A 103 1.92 -2.17 9.13
N VAL A 104 2.36 -1.19 9.90
CA VAL A 104 3.08 -1.40 11.16
C VAL A 104 2.30 -0.71 12.27
N VAL A 105 1.90 -1.48 13.26
CA VAL A 105 1.20 -1.00 14.45
C VAL A 105 2.13 -1.19 15.64
N ILE A 106 2.36 -0.10 16.37
CA ILE A 106 3.09 -0.14 17.64
C ILE A 106 2.11 0.16 18.75
N GLU A 107 2.11 -0.69 19.77
CA GLU A 107 1.33 -0.51 20.99
C GLU A 107 2.29 -0.45 22.17
N TYR A 108 2.28 0.67 22.91
CA TYR A 108 2.96 0.80 24.20
C TYR A 108 1.98 0.46 25.31
N ARG A 109 2.38 -0.48 26.15
CA ARG A 109 1.56 -0.97 27.26
C ARG A 109 1.94 -0.30 28.57
N SER A 110 0.98 -0.26 29.49
CA SER A 110 1.24 0.08 30.89
C SER A 110 2.20 -0.91 31.55
N LEU A 111 2.71 -0.53 32.73
CA LEU A 111 3.64 -1.37 33.49
C LEU A 111 3.02 -2.70 33.92
N ASP A 112 1.69 -2.76 34.05
CA ASP A 112 0.93 -3.99 34.31
C ASP A 112 0.83 -4.92 33.08
N GLY A 113 1.23 -4.47 31.89
CA GLY A 113 1.17 -5.23 30.64
C GLY A 113 -0.22 -5.41 30.03
N VAL A 114 -1.27 -4.87 30.66
CA VAL A 114 -2.68 -5.10 30.29
C VAL A 114 -3.22 -3.97 29.41
N ASN A 115 -3.00 -2.71 29.80
CA ASN A 115 -3.62 -1.57 29.12
C ASN A 115 -2.71 -0.97 28.04
N ILE A 116 -3.29 -0.62 26.89
CA ILE A 116 -2.58 0.13 25.85
C ILE A 116 -2.59 1.60 26.23
N LYS A 117 -1.41 2.16 26.57
CA LYS A 117 -1.26 3.59 26.90
C LYS A 117 -1.16 4.46 25.66
N ARG A 118 -0.50 3.96 24.61
CA ARG A 118 -0.27 4.69 23.37
C ARG A 118 -0.18 3.72 22.22
N ALA A 119 -0.80 4.06 21.10
CA ALA A 119 -0.66 3.30 19.87
C ALA A 119 -0.30 4.23 18.70
N GLY A 120 0.44 3.69 17.74
CA GLY A 120 0.77 4.34 16.48
C GLY A 120 0.59 3.37 15.33
N LYS A 121 0.11 3.88 14.19
CA LYS A 121 -0.06 3.12 12.96
C LYS A 121 0.71 3.82 11.84
N LEU A 122 1.67 3.12 11.25
CA LEU A 122 2.32 3.50 10.01
C LEU A 122 1.74 2.65 8.88
N SER A 123 1.29 3.29 7.81
CA SER A 123 0.84 2.59 6.59
C SER A 123 1.64 3.11 5.41
N LEU A 124 2.33 2.20 4.73
CA LEU A 124 3.17 2.43 3.56
C LEU A 124 2.58 1.63 2.41
N ILE A 125 2.17 2.32 1.36
CA ILE A 125 1.32 1.73 0.32
C ILE A 125 1.94 1.99 -1.05
N ASP A 126 2.13 0.91 -1.80
CA ASP A 126 2.52 0.93 -3.22
C ASP A 126 1.27 0.65 -4.04
N LEU A 127 0.72 1.69 -4.68
CA LEU A 127 -0.49 1.54 -5.48
C LEU A 127 -0.17 0.90 -6.83
N ALA A 128 -1.17 0.22 -7.39
CA ALA A 128 -1.18 -0.27 -8.76
C ALA A 128 -1.05 0.88 -9.78
N GLY A 129 -0.82 0.52 -11.05
CA GLY A 129 -0.80 1.47 -12.17
C GLY A 129 -2.11 2.25 -12.31
N SER A 130 -1.99 3.55 -12.58
CA SER A 130 -3.14 4.44 -12.84
C SER A 130 -3.52 4.58 -14.32
N GLU A 131 -2.81 3.89 -15.21
CA GLU A 131 -3.05 3.94 -16.64
C GLU A 131 -4.46 3.43 -16.99
N ARG A 132 -5.04 4.08 -18.01
CA ARG A 132 -6.36 3.70 -18.48
C ARG A 132 -6.25 2.39 -19.25
N ALA A 133 -7.10 1.42 -18.90
CA ALA A 133 -7.28 0.25 -19.75
C ALA A 133 -7.73 0.73 -21.14
N LEU A 134 -6.92 0.46 -22.17
CA LEU A 134 -7.33 0.72 -23.55
C LEU A 134 -8.62 -0.05 -23.80
N ALA A 135 -9.67 0.66 -24.24
CA ALA A 135 -10.94 0.09 -24.63
C ALA A 135 -10.75 -0.71 -25.93
N THR A 136 -10.12 -1.88 -25.83
CA THR A 136 -10.13 -2.87 -26.90
C THR A 136 -11.55 -3.46 -26.94
N GLY A 137 -12.16 -3.51 -28.12
CA GLY A 137 -13.55 -3.95 -28.32
C GLY A 137 -13.83 -5.41 -27.91
N GLN A 138 -12.84 -6.14 -27.39
CA GLN A 138 -12.96 -7.49 -26.89
C GLN A 138 -12.80 -7.49 -25.36
N ARG A 139 -13.86 -7.89 -24.63
CA ARG A 139 -13.80 -8.16 -23.19
C ARG A 139 -12.94 -9.39 -22.92
N THR A 140 -11.64 -9.19 -22.80
CA THR A 140 -10.70 -10.20 -22.31
C THR A 140 -10.65 -10.19 -20.79
N LYS A 141 -10.17 -11.28 -20.16
CA LYS A 141 -9.91 -11.33 -18.70
C LYS A 141 -9.01 -10.16 -18.25
N MET A 142 -8.10 -9.72 -19.11
CA MET A 142 -7.22 -8.56 -18.91
C MET A 142 -7.97 -7.22 -18.90
N SER A 143 -8.99 -7.06 -19.75
CA SER A 143 -9.85 -5.86 -19.76
C SER A 143 -10.63 -5.70 -18.45
N ILE A 144 -11.11 -6.83 -17.89
CA ILE A 144 -11.81 -6.86 -16.59
C ILE A 144 -10.84 -6.53 -15.43
N GLU A 145 -9.64 -7.10 -15.46
CA GLU A 145 -8.59 -6.85 -14.46
C GLU A 145 -8.15 -5.37 -14.44
N GLY A 146 -7.86 -4.81 -15.62
CA GLY A 146 -7.54 -3.38 -15.78
C GLY A 146 -8.68 -2.44 -15.34
N ALA A 147 -9.93 -2.84 -15.56
CA ALA A 147 -11.09 -2.09 -15.07
C ALA A 147 -11.18 -2.09 -13.55
N ASN A 148 -10.84 -3.21 -12.88
CA ASN A 148 -10.91 -3.31 -11.42
C ASN A 148 -9.75 -2.60 -10.70
N ILE A 149 -8.55 -2.60 -11.27
CA ILE A 149 -7.45 -1.75 -10.79
C ILE A 149 -7.87 -0.29 -10.84
N ASN A 150 -8.38 0.15 -11.99
CA ASN A 150 -8.85 1.51 -12.17
C ASN A 150 -10.04 1.84 -11.26
N HIS A 151 -10.92 0.88 -10.97
CA HIS A 151 -12.02 1.07 -10.02
C HIS A 151 -11.53 1.49 -8.63
N SER A 152 -10.52 0.81 -8.09
CA SER A 152 -9.96 1.13 -6.77
C SER A 152 -9.34 2.53 -6.69
N LEU A 153 -8.66 2.98 -7.77
CA LEU A 153 -8.03 4.30 -7.87
C LEU A 153 -9.06 5.40 -8.16
N LEU A 154 -10.10 5.11 -8.93
CA LEU A 154 -11.25 6.00 -9.13
C LEU A 154 -12.00 6.22 -7.82
N ALA A 155 -12.21 5.17 -7.03
CA ALA A 155 -12.80 5.28 -5.69
C ALA A 155 -11.92 6.13 -4.76
N LEU A 156 -10.59 5.97 -4.82
CA LEU A 156 -9.65 6.80 -4.07
C LEU A 156 -9.76 8.28 -4.47
N ASN A 157 -9.74 8.58 -5.77
CA ASN A 157 -9.92 9.93 -6.30
C ASN A 157 -11.27 10.53 -5.86
N SER A 158 -12.34 9.75 -5.96
CA SER A 158 -13.68 10.15 -5.49
C SER A 158 -13.69 10.50 -4.00
N CYS A 159 -13.03 9.70 -3.15
CA CYS A 159 -12.92 10.00 -1.72
C CYS A 159 -12.15 11.31 -1.48
N ILE A 160 -11.01 11.50 -2.14
CA ILE A 160 -10.19 12.71 -1.99
C ILE A 160 -10.96 13.95 -2.43
N ASN A 161 -11.59 13.92 -3.61
CA ASN A 161 -12.37 15.07 -4.10
C ASN A 161 -13.55 15.38 -3.18
N THR A 162 -14.26 14.36 -2.70
CA THR A 162 -15.37 14.54 -1.75
C THR A 162 -14.91 15.16 -0.43
N LEU A 163 -13.71 14.80 0.05
CA LEU A 163 -13.08 15.41 1.23
C LEU A 163 -12.72 16.87 0.98
N VAL A 164 -12.12 17.19 -0.16
CA VAL A 164 -11.76 18.56 -0.56
C VAL A 164 -13.00 19.44 -0.69
N GLU A 165 -14.10 18.90 -1.21
CA GLU A 165 -15.40 19.57 -1.29
C GLU A 165 -16.06 19.78 0.10
N GLY A 166 -15.49 19.25 1.18
CA GLY A 166 -16.02 19.41 2.54
C GLY A 166 -17.33 18.66 2.78
N LYS A 167 -17.64 17.64 1.97
CA LYS A 167 -18.89 16.87 2.10
C LYS A 167 -18.86 15.96 3.34
N LYS A 168 -20.00 15.83 4.00
CA LYS A 168 -20.14 15.00 5.22
C LYS A 168 -20.01 13.50 4.94
N HIS A 169 -20.53 13.03 3.81
CA HIS A 169 -20.50 11.62 3.44
C HIS A 169 -19.39 11.35 2.42
N ILE A 170 -18.35 10.64 2.84
CA ILE A 170 -17.25 10.22 1.98
C ILE A 170 -17.46 8.75 1.56
N PRO A 171 -17.38 8.41 0.27
CA PRO A 171 -17.73 7.08 -0.24
C PRO A 171 -16.61 6.04 -0.04
N TYR A 172 -16.04 5.94 1.16
CA TYR A 172 -14.96 5.00 1.46
C TYR A 172 -15.32 3.54 1.20
N ARG A 173 -16.60 3.19 1.15
CA ARG A 173 -17.06 1.82 0.92
C ARG A 173 -16.91 1.36 -0.54
N ASN A 174 -16.64 2.28 -1.46
CA ASN A 174 -16.60 1.97 -2.90
C ASN A 174 -15.43 1.06 -3.30
N SER A 175 -14.34 0.99 -2.54
CA SER A 175 -13.30 -0.04 -2.75
C SER A 175 -12.72 -0.53 -1.43
N LYS A 176 -12.11 -1.72 -1.44
CA LYS A 176 -11.38 -2.25 -0.27
C LYS A 176 -10.21 -1.36 0.10
N LEU A 177 -9.54 -0.78 -0.89
CA LEU A 177 -8.46 0.19 -0.69
C LEU A 177 -8.96 1.42 0.08
N THR A 178 -10.08 2.03 -0.33
CA THR A 178 -10.61 3.22 0.36
C THR A 178 -11.17 2.90 1.74
N GLN A 179 -11.68 1.68 1.96
CA GLN A 179 -12.06 1.22 3.30
C GLN A 179 -10.84 1.12 4.22
N LEU A 180 -9.73 0.56 3.71
CA LEU A 180 -8.47 0.46 4.47
C LEU A 180 -7.84 1.83 4.75
N LEU A 181 -7.98 2.76 3.81
CA LEU A 181 -7.44 4.12 3.88
C LEU A 181 -8.34 5.12 4.61
N LYS A 182 -9.54 4.72 5.04
CA LYS A 182 -10.53 5.62 5.66
C LYS A 182 -9.93 6.48 6.76
N ASP A 183 -9.23 5.85 7.70
CA ASP A 183 -8.63 6.55 8.82
C ASP A 183 -7.51 7.51 8.37
N SER A 184 -6.78 7.15 7.32
CA SER A 184 -5.65 7.92 6.81
C SER A 184 -6.11 9.17 6.04
N LEU A 185 -7.19 9.06 5.27
CA LEU A 185 -7.63 10.15 4.37
C LEU A 185 -8.53 11.17 5.07
N GLY A 186 -9.40 10.75 5.98
CA GLY A 186 -10.36 11.64 6.66
C GLY A 186 -10.32 11.57 8.18
N GLY A 187 -9.33 10.88 8.76
CA GLY A 187 -9.17 10.73 10.20
C GLY A 187 -8.00 11.54 10.76
N ALA A 188 -7.50 11.09 11.92
CA ALA A 188 -6.48 11.82 12.70
C ALA A 188 -5.03 11.53 12.27
N TYR A 189 -4.80 10.84 11.14
CA TYR A 189 -3.46 10.47 10.70
C TYR A 189 -2.91 11.48 9.69
N ASN A 190 -1.61 11.76 9.80
CA ASN A 190 -0.91 12.52 8.77
C ASN A 190 -0.68 11.64 7.53
N THR A 191 -1.11 12.14 6.38
CA THR A 191 -1.05 11.41 5.11
C THR A 191 -0.18 12.16 4.12
N VAL A 192 0.73 11.43 3.48
CA VAL A 192 1.62 11.91 2.44
C VAL A 192 1.40 11.06 1.19
N MET A 193 1.28 11.72 0.05
CA MET A 193 1.25 11.10 -1.28
C MET A 193 2.58 11.38 -1.98
N ILE A 194 3.19 10.32 -2.53
CA ILE A 194 4.33 10.43 -3.45
C ILE A 194 3.78 10.23 -4.85
N ALA A 195 3.92 11.25 -5.71
CA ALA A 195 3.55 11.16 -7.11
C ALA A 195 4.79 10.84 -7.95
N ASN A 196 4.83 9.67 -8.56
CA ASN A 196 5.83 9.30 -9.53
C ASN A 196 5.30 9.59 -10.94
N ILE A 197 6.01 10.43 -11.68
CA ILE A 197 5.62 10.89 -13.01
C ILE A 197 6.73 10.56 -14.01
N SER A 198 6.34 10.11 -15.20
CA SER A 198 7.28 9.87 -16.30
C SER A 198 7.71 11.22 -16.93
N PRO A 199 9.02 11.45 -17.17
CA PRO A 199 9.46 12.64 -17.90
C PRO A 199 9.25 12.50 -19.43
N SER A 200 8.79 11.35 -19.90
CA SER A 200 8.62 11.07 -21.33
C SER A 200 7.37 11.77 -21.89
N ASN A 201 7.52 12.41 -23.05
CA ASN A 201 6.40 12.98 -23.81
C ASN A 201 5.36 11.93 -24.23
N LEU A 202 5.77 10.66 -24.38
CA LEU A 202 4.87 9.55 -24.70
C LEU A 202 3.85 9.27 -23.59
N SER A 203 4.17 9.66 -22.35
CA SER A 203 3.35 9.44 -21.15
C SER A 203 2.55 10.68 -20.75
N PHE A 204 2.55 11.76 -21.55
CA PHE A 204 1.93 13.04 -21.19
C PHE A 204 0.43 12.92 -20.91
N GLY A 205 -0.29 12.06 -21.65
CA GLY A 205 -1.73 11.84 -21.43
C GLY A 205 -2.08 11.06 -20.15
N GLU A 206 -1.09 10.49 -19.48
CA GLU A 206 -1.21 9.71 -18.24
C GLU A 206 -0.66 10.46 -17.01
N THR A 207 -0.12 11.66 -17.23
CA THR A 207 0.45 12.57 -16.22
C THR A 207 -0.58 13.61 -15.80
#